data_AF-A0A831STK2-F1
#
_entry.id   AF-A0A831STK2-F1
#
_cell.length_a   1.000
_cell.length_b   1.000
_cell.length_c   1.000
_cell.angle_alpha   90.00
_cell.angle_beta   90.00
_cell.angle_gamma   90.00
#
_symmetry.space_group_name_H-M   'P 1'
#
loop_
_entity.id
_entity.type
_entity.pdbx_description
1 polymer ?
#
loop_
_entity_poly.entity_id
_entity_poly.type
_entity_poly.pdbx_seq_one_letter_code
_entity_poly.pdbx_strand_id
1 'polypeptide(L)'
;MIDNKLRVAMLVEDDFEDNELKLPLNALKEAGADVKIVGPYAGREYKGKRGEVRIKSDLSILESAAEEFDALVIPGGGAPDKLRINSNMVQMVKDMCDQGKPIFAVCHGPQLLIQADLTRGRQMACYASVIKDLENSSGHFINEPVVVDGQFITARQPGDLPQFCAAILHSLNLAGNDIPRYEDQGIDWCEFGQRWGGHKKRDIARALNKSVQIEQKMAKFYQDCLRRVEDDDLRSIFEQAVSAENGHLSALQERAQTLASKRLRASSGGKGPQPEIQTDEPVSIARAAAQTEAIGIDTHKKLMLLTDPITVELVASIIRDHTRLERMFMEFALECEGRPSVMRATPAKAVRSISAGVDRNLMPERTESD
;
A
#
# COMPACT_ATOMS: atom_id res chain seq x y z
N MET A 1 -42.07 3.10 -12.18
CA MET A 1 -40.65 3.14 -12.58
C MET A 1 -39.92 2.22 -11.63
N ILE A 2 -39.34 1.13 -12.12
CA ILE A 2 -38.44 0.32 -11.29
C ILE A 2 -37.18 1.19 -11.14
N ASP A 3 -36.95 1.67 -9.93
CA ASP A 3 -35.76 2.44 -9.57
C ASP A 3 -34.58 1.47 -9.66
N ASN A 4 -33.98 1.34 -10.85
CA ASN A 4 -32.96 0.34 -11.12
C ASN A 4 -31.63 0.81 -10.52
N LYS A 5 -31.50 0.65 -9.20
CA LYS A 5 -30.28 0.97 -8.45
C LYS A 5 -29.12 0.15 -8.98
N LEU A 6 -27.97 0.81 -9.14
CA LEU A 6 -26.73 0.16 -9.54
C LEU A 6 -26.34 -0.90 -8.50
N ARG A 7 -26.23 -2.16 -8.93
CA ARG A 7 -26.01 -3.31 -8.06
C ARG A 7 -24.54 -3.71 -8.10
N VAL A 8 -23.86 -3.69 -6.95
CA VAL A 8 -22.41 -3.94 -6.87
C VAL A 8 -22.15 -5.22 -6.07
N ALA A 9 -21.40 -6.16 -6.64
CA ALA A 9 -20.89 -7.31 -5.90
C ALA A 9 -19.63 -6.89 -5.14
N MET A 10 -19.56 -7.23 -3.85
CA MET A 10 -18.35 -7.08 -3.05
C MET A 10 -17.96 -8.43 -2.47
N LEU A 11 -16.78 -8.94 -2.86
CA LEU A 11 -16.34 -10.28 -2.47
C LEU A 11 -15.86 -10.30 -1.01
N VAL A 12 -16.10 -11.43 -0.33
CA VAL A 12 -15.63 -11.63 1.05
C VAL A 12 -15.17 -13.07 1.31
N GLU A 13 -14.11 -13.20 2.11
CA GLU A 13 -13.71 -14.38 2.88
C GLU A 13 -13.09 -13.89 4.20
N ASP A 14 -12.92 -14.74 5.21
CA ASP A 14 -12.19 -14.42 6.44
C ASP A 14 -10.80 -13.84 6.14
N ASP A 15 -10.31 -13.01 7.05
CA ASP A 15 -9.04 -12.29 6.98
C ASP A 15 -8.99 -11.19 5.91
N PHE A 16 -10.13 -10.70 5.41
CA PHE A 16 -10.15 -9.47 4.63
C PHE A 16 -9.58 -8.28 5.44
N GLU A 17 -8.95 -7.31 4.78
CA GLU A 17 -8.54 -6.07 5.48
C GLU A 17 -9.77 -5.21 5.79
N ASP A 18 -10.00 -4.96 7.08
CA ASP A 18 -11.21 -4.37 7.62
C ASP A 18 -11.62 -3.06 6.93
N ASN A 19 -10.65 -2.17 6.68
CA ASN A 19 -10.91 -0.89 6.03
C ASN A 19 -11.16 -1.02 4.52
N GLU A 20 -10.52 -1.99 3.85
CA GLU A 20 -10.66 -2.21 2.41
C GLU A 20 -12.03 -2.76 2.03
N LEU A 21 -12.75 -3.38 2.97
CA LEU A 21 -14.16 -3.70 2.82
C LEU A 21 -15.04 -2.52 3.25
N LYS A 22 -14.81 -1.98 4.45
CA LYS A 22 -15.70 -0.99 5.09
C LYS A 22 -15.80 0.32 4.31
N LEU A 23 -14.68 0.88 3.84
CA LEU A 23 -14.68 2.20 3.19
C LEU A 23 -15.42 2.15 1.83
N PRO A 24 -15.10 1.24 0.90
CA PRO A 24 -15.85 1.13 -0.34
C PRO A 24 -17.33 0.81 -0.12
N LEU A 25 -17.65 -0.06 0.87
CA LEU A 25 -19.03 -0.43 1.18
C LEU A 25 -19.84 0.79 1.63
N ASN A 26 -19.29 1.59 2.54
CA ASN A 26 -19.96 2.79 3.04
C ASN A 26 -20.08 3.85 1.96
N ALA A 27 -19.04 4.08 1.16
CA ALA A 27 -19.05 5.05 0.07
C ALA A 27 -20.12 4.73 -0.99
N LEU A 28 -20.17 3.48 -1.44
CA LEU A 28 -21.15 3.02 -2.41
C LEU A 28 -22.58 3.08 -1.87
N LYS A 29 -22.80 2.65 -0.62
CA LYS A 29 -24.13 2.72 0.02
C LYS A 29 -24.60 4.15 0.23
N GLU A 30 -23.71 5.04 0.65
CA GLU A 30 -24.02 6.47 0.80
C GLU A 30 -24.42 7.09 -0.53
N ALA A 31 -23.76 6.69 -1.63
CA ALA A 31 -24.09 7.14 -2.98
C ALA A 31 -25.30 6.42 -3.62
N GLY A 32 -25.98 5.53 -2.89
CA GLY A 32 -27.25 4.92 -3.31
C GLY A 32 -27.14 3.58 -4.05
N ALA A 33 -25.94 3.01 -4.20
CA ALA A 33 -25.77 1.69 -4.81
C ALA A 33 -26.32 0.55 -3.93
N ASP A 34 -26.87 -0.49 -4.56
CA ASP A 34 -27.23 -1.74 -3.89
C ASP A 34 -26.02 -2.68 -3.84
N VAL A 35 -25.24 -2.59 -2.76
CA VAL A 35 -24.07 -3.45 -2.57
C VAL A 35 -24.48 -4.79 -1.96
N LYS A 36 -24.18 -5.89 -2.65
CA LYS A 36 -24.32 -7.26 -2.15
C LYS A 36 -22.97 -7.83 -1.76
N ILE A 37 -22.90 -8.37 -0.54
CA ILE A 37 -21.74 -9.10 -0.07
C ILE A 37 -21.82 -10.54 -0.57
N VAL A 38 -20.85 -10.94 -1.39
CA VAL A 38 -20.81 -12.26 -2.02
C VAL A 38 -19.66 -13.06 -1.41
N GLY A 39 -20.00 -14.16 -0.74
CA GLY A 39 -19.02 -15.07 -0.13
C GLY A 39 -19.20 -16.51 -0.62
N PRO A 40 -18.34 -17.46 -0.20
CA PRO A 40 -18.51 -18.87 -0.54
C PRO A 40 -19.87 -19.46 -0.10
N TYR A 41 -20.41 -18.98 1.03
CA TYR A 41 -21.68 -19.42 1.59
C TYR A 41 -22.56 -18.20 1.90
N ALA A 42 -23.87 -18.29 1.68
CA ALA A 42 -24.85 -17.25 2.00
C ALA A 42 -25.12 -17.19 3.52
N GLY A 43 -25.35 -15.99 4.07
CA GLY A 43 -25.68 -15.78 5.48
C GLY A 43 -24.54 -16.08 6.48
N ARG A 44 -23.39 -16.56 6.00
CA ARG A 44 -22.20 -16.82 6.84
C ARG A 44 -21.58 -15.50 7.27
N GLU A 45 -21.18 -15.41 8.54
CA GLU A 45 -20.39 -14.29 9.05
C GLU A 45 -18.89 -14.52 8.77
N TYR A 46 -18.25 -13.52 8.19
CA TYR A 46 -16.82 -13.44 7.93
C TYR A 46 -16.19 -12.34 8.80
N LYS A 47 -14.94 -12.57 9.22
CA LYS A 47 -14.22 -11.68 10.14
C LYS A 47 -13.03 -11.03 9.44
N GLY A 48 -12.90 -9.72 9.60
CA GLY A 48 -11.72 -8.99 9.14
C GLY A 48 -10.47 -9.41 9.91
N LYS A 49 -9.31 -9.29 9.27
CA LYS A 49 -8.00 -9.67 9.81
C LYS A 49 -7.68 -9.02 11.16
N ARG A 50 -8.20 -7.81 11.39
CA ARG A 50 -7.98 -7.04 12.63
C ARG A 50 -9.10 -7.25 13.65
N GLY A 51 -10.17 -7.95 13.26
CA GLY A 51 -11.35 -8.21 14.08
C GLY A 51 -12.20 -6.96 14.35
N GLU A 52 -12.01 -5.88 13.59
CA GLU A 52 -12.77 -4.63 13.72
C GLU A 52 -14.10 -4.69 12.96
N VAL A 53 -14.14 -5.48 11.88
CA VAL A 53 -15.32 -5.66 11.03
C VAL A 53 -15.74 -7.13 11.02
N ARG A 54 -17.05 -7.32 11.15
CA ARG A 54 -17.74 -8.59 10.92
C ARG A 54 -18.86 -8.34 9.95
N ILE A 55 -18.99 -9.19 8.94
CA ILE A 55 -20.00 -9.01 7.92
C ILE A 55 -20.59 -10.36 7.52
N LYS A 56 -21.91 -10.39 7.32
CA LYS A 56 -22.59 -11.55 6.76
C LYS A 56 -22.67 -11.40 5.24
N SER A 57 -22.43 -12.48 4.51
CA SER A 57 -22.74 -12.52 3.09
C SER A 57 -24.25 -12.45 2.87
N ASP A 58 -24.65 -11.69 1.85
CA ASP A 58 -26.02 -11.65 1.37
C ASP A 58 -26.29 -12.84 0.44
N LEU A 59 -25.30 -13.18 -0.39
CA LEU A 59 -25.39 -14.23 -1.40
C LEU A 59 -24.20 -15.19 -1.30
N SER A 60 -24.44 -16.45 -1.66
CA SER A 60 -23.36 -17.37 -1.97
C SER A 60 -22.90 -17.18 -3.41
N ILE A 61 -21.63 -17.50 -3.68
CA ILE A 61 -21.10 -17.51 -5.05
C ILE A 61 -21.84 -18.50 -5.96
N LEU A 62 -22.49 -19.53 -5.41
CA LEU A 62 -23.26 -20.51 -6.18
C LEU A 62 -24.65 -20.00 -6.60
N GLU A 63 -25.14 -18.96 -5.92
CA GLU A 63 -26.44 -18.30 -6.20
C GLU A 63 -26.27 -16.96 -6.90
N SER A 64 -25.03 -16.55 -7.18
CA SER A 64 -24.70 -15.27 -7.79
C SER A 64 -24.35 -15.48 -9.26
N ALA A 65 -24.94 -14.67 -10.14
CA ALA A 65 -24.58 -14.63 -11.55
C ALA A 65 -23.98 -13.26 -11.90
N ALA A 66 -22.98 -13.23 -12.79
CA ALA A 66 -22.31 -11.98 -13.15
C ALA A 66 -23.32 -10.95 -13.69
N GLU A 67 -24.31 -11.39 -14.47
CA GLU A 67 -25.37 -10.58 -15.11
C GLU A 67 -26.17 -9.75 -14.12
N GLU A 68 -26.24 -10.17 -12.85
CA GLU A 68 -26.99 -9.49 -11.80
C GLU A 68 -26.32 -8.22 -11.25
N PHE A 69 -25.03 -8.02 -11.55
CA PHE A 69 -24.24 -6.94 -11.00
C PHE A 69 -23.72 -6.02 -12.10
N ASP A 70 -23.65 -4.73 -11.81
CA ASP A 70 -23.09 -3.71 -12.69
C ASP A 70 -21.57 -3.55 -12.46
N ALA A 71 -21.06 -3.89 -11.28
CA ALA A 71 -19.64 -3.77 -10.93
C ALA A 71 -19.19 -4.76 -9.84
N LEU A 72 -17.88 -4.94 -9.72
CA LEU A 72 -17.24 -5.83 -8.75
C LEU A 72 -16.21 -5.08 -7.88
N VAL A 73 -16.24 -5.29 -6.56
CA VAL A 73 -15.19 -4.86 -5.62
C VAL A 73 -14.50 -6.08 -5.01
N ILE A 74 -13.17 -6.06 -5.01
CA ILE A 74 -12.29 -7.11 -4.46
C ILE A 74 -11.39 -6.48 -3.39
N PRO A 75 -11.79 -6.53 -2.11
CA PRO A 75 -10.93 -6.14 -0.99
C PRO A 75 -9.68 -7.03 -0.88
N GLY A 76 -8.63 -6.53 -0.24
CA GLY A 76 -7.41 -7.27 0.06
C GLY A 76 -7.43 -7.93 1.44
N GLY A 77 -6.28 -7.91 2.11
CA GLY A 77 -6.01 -8.75 3.29
C GLY A 77 -5.61 -10.18 2.90
N GLY A 78 -5.91 -11.15 3.76
CA GLY A 78 -5.74 -12.58 3.50
C GLY A 78 -6.90 -13.23 2.74
N ALA A 79 -8.02 -12.53 2.54
CA ALA A 79 -9.17 -13.07 1.83
C ALA A 79 -8.89 -13.46 0.36
N PRO A 80 -8.15 -12.67 -0.45
CA PRO A 80 -7.88 -13.03 -1.85
C PRO A 80 -7.15 -14.36 -2.03
N ASP A 81 -6.27 -14.74 -1.10
CA ASP A 81 -5.55 -16.03 -1.11
C ASP A 81 -6.51 -17.23 -1.02
N LYS A 82 -7.61 -17.06 -0.30
CA LYS A 82 -8.66 -18.08 -0.15
C LYS A 82 -9.68 -18.02 -1.30
N LEU A 83 -10.00 -16.82 -1.78
CA LEU A 83 -10.92 -16.64 -2.91
C LEU A 83 -10.33 -17.21 -4.20
N ARG A 84 -9.03 -17.04 -4.44
CA ARG A 84 -8.38 -17.46 -5.69
C ARG A 84 -8.29 -18.98 -5.87
N ILE A 85 -8.45 -19.78 -4.82
CA ILE A 85 -8.54 -21.24 -4.94
C ILE A 85 -9.99 -21.74 -5.14
N ASN A 86 -10.98 -20.86 -5.07
CA ASN A 86 -12.37 -21.17 -5.37
C ASN A 86 -12.66 -20.89 -6.85
N SER A 87 -12.85 -21.96 -7.64
CA SER A 87 -13.08 -21.85 -9.08
C SER A 87 -14.31 -21.01 -9.44
N ASN A 88 -15.37 -21.02 -8.62
CA ASN A 88 -16.57 -20.22 -8.88
C ASN A 88 -16.32 -18.73 -8.66
N MET A 89 -15.48 -18.37 -7.68
CA MET A 89 -15.07 -16.97 -7.47
C MET A 89 -14.24 -16.47 -8.65
N VAL A 90 -13.25 -17.28 -9.08
CA VAL A 90 -12.42 -16.95 -10.25
C VAL A 90 -13.28 -16.82 -11.50
N GLN A 91 -14.25 -17.72 -11.69
CA GLN A 91 -15.16 -17.67 -12.84
C GLN A 91 -16.04 -16.42 -12.82
N MET A 92 -16.60 -16.04 -11.67
CA MET A 92 -17.39 -14.81 -11.56
C MET A 92 -16.57 -13.56 -11.94
N VAL A 93 -15.29 -13.49 -11.55
CA VAL A 93 -14.42 -12.36 -11.96
C VAL A 93 -14.20 -12.35 -13.47
N LYS A 94 -13.99 -13.53 -14.09
CA LYS A 94 -13.85 -13.66 -15.55
C LYS A 94 -15.13 -13.24 -16.26
N ASP A 95 -16.28 -13.75 -15.84
CA ASP A 95 -17.57 -13.45 -16.46
C ASP A 95 -17.91 -11.95 -16.37
N MET A 96 -17.66 -11.32 -15.22
CA MET A 96 -17.78 -9.87 -15.06
C MET A 96 -16.86 -9.11 -16.02
N CYS A 97 -15.61 -9.59 -16.17
CA CYS A 97 -14.64 -8.98 -17.07
C CYS A 97 -15.06 -9.11 -18.55
N ASP A 98 -15.50 -10.29 -18.97
CA ASP A 98 -15.95 -10.59 -20.33
C ASP A 98 -17.20 -9.78 -20.71
N GLN A 99 -18.03 -9.44 -19.72
CA GLN A 99 -19.20 -8.58 -19.87
C GLN A 99 -18.88 -7.08 -19.89
N GLY A 100 -17.60 -6.69 -19.79
CA GLY A 100 -17.18 -5.29 -19.82
C GLY A 100 -17.45 -4.53 -18.50
N LYS A 101 -17.67 -5.24 -17.39
CA LYS A 101 -18.09 -4.62 -16.13
C LYS A 101 -16.89 -4.04 -15.38
N PRO A 102 -17.03 -2.86 -14.73
CA PRO A 102 -15.99 -2.31 -13.88
C PRO A 102 -15.59 -3.26 -12.75
N ILE A 103 -14.28 -3.44 -12.56
CA ILE A 103 -13.68 -4.27 -11.51
C ILE A 103 -12.71 -3.43 -10.70
N PHE A 104 -12.93 -3.39 -9.39
CA PHE A 104 -12.20 -2.57 -8.46
C PHE A 104 -11.44 -3.46 -7.47
N ALA A 105 -10.11 -3.40 -7.45
CA ALA A 105 -9.30 -4.28 -6.58
C ALA A 105 -8.24 -3.50 -5.81
N VAL A 106 -8.11 -3.74 -4.51
CA VAL A 106 -7.16 -3.03 -3.65
C VAL A 106 -6.24 -4.01 -2.93
N CYS A 107 -4.99 -3.60 -2.71
CA CYS A 107 -4.02 -4.31 -1.89
C CYS A 107 -3.72 -5.72 -2.44
N HIS A 108 -4.24 -6.77 -1.80
CA HIS A 108 -4.09 -8.15 -2.28
C HIS A 108 -5.20 -8.58 -3.25
N GLY A 109 -6.26 -7.78 -3.41
CA GLY A 109 -7.36 -8.05 -4.35
C GLY A 109 -6.90 -8.43 -5.77
N PRO A 110 -5.86 -7.78 -6.35
CA PRO A 110 -5.29 -8.16 -7.63
C PRO A 110 -4.81 -9.62 -7.74
N GLN A 111 -4.55 -10.34 -6.63
CA GLN A 111 -4.26 -11.78 -6.68
C GLN A 111 -5.36 -12.60 -7.35
N LEU A 112 -6.62 -12.18 -7.20
CA LEU A 112 -7.74 -12.83 -7.86
C LEU A 112 -7.78 -12.53 -9.37
N LEU A 113 -7.35 -11.33 -9.78
CA LEU A 113 -7.17 -10.96 -11.19
C LEU A 113 -6.02 -11.74 -11.84
N ILE A 114 -4.91 -11.93 -11.10
CA ILE A 114 -3.79 -12.78 -11.52
C ILE A 114 -4.29 -14.21 -11.74
N GLN A 115 -5.04 -14.76 -10.78
CA GLN A 115 -5.61 -16.10 -10.90
C GLN A 115 -6.58 -16.25 -12.07
N ALA A 116 -7.31 -15.18 -12.39
CA ALA A 116 -8.23 -15.13 -13.51
C ALA A 116 -7.52 -14.90 -14.87
N ASP A 117 -6.19 -14.75 -14.91
CA ASP A 117 -5.39 -14.41 -16.09
C ASP A 117 -5.81 -13.08 -16.75
N LEU A 118 -6.24 -12.10 -15.93
CA LEU A 118 -6.79 -10.81 -16.39
C LEU A 118 -5.78 -9.64 -16.31
N THR A 119 -4.52 -9.92 -16.01
CA THR A 119 -3.50 -8.88 -15.75
C THR A 119 -2.57 -8.61 -16.93
N ARG A 120 -2.58 -9.46 -17.96
CA ARG A 120 -1.66 -9.38 -19.10
C ARG A 120 -1.74 -8.03 -19.82
N GLY A 121 -0.62 -7.31 -19.87
CA GLY A 121 -0.49 -6.02 -20.52
C GLY A 121 -1.19 -4.86 -19.80
N ARG A 122 -1.76 -5.10 -18.62
CA ARG A 122 -2.50 -4.09 -17.85
C ARG A 122 -1.61 -3.33 -16.89
N GLN A 123 -1.89 -2.04 -16.74
CA GLN A 123 -1.33 -1.20 -15.70
C GLN A 123 -2.17 -1.34 -14.43
N MET A 124 -1.54 -1.71 -13.31
CA MET A 124 -2.25 -1.93 -12.05
C MET A 124 -1.40 -1.51 -10.86
N ALA A 125 -2.08 -1.04 -9.81
CA ALA A 125 -1.55 -0.96 -8.47
C ALA A 125 -1.88 -2.24 -7.69
N CYS A 126 -1.00 -2.63 -6.78
CA CYS A 126 -1.24 -3.72 -5.84
C CYS A 126 -0.39 -3.52 -4.58
N TYR A 127 -0.64 -4.34 -3.56
CA TYR A 127 0.20 -4.35 -2.36
C TYR A 127 1.61 -4.84 -2.68
N ALA A 128 2.59 -4.38 -1.89
CA ALA A 128 4.01 -4.57 -2.16
C ALA A 128 4.42 -6.05 -2.35
N SER A 129 3.83 -6.99 -1.59
CA SER A 129 4.14 -8.42 -1.72
C SER A 129 3.59 -9.06 -2.99
N VAL A 130 2.62 -8.42 -3.67
CA VAL A 130 1.97 -8.94 -4.88
C VAL A 130 2.64 -8.42 -6.15
N ILE A 131 3.50 -7.40 -6.06
CA ILE A 131 4.16 -6.76 -7.22
C ILE A 131 4.83 -7.80 -8.11
N LYS A 132 5.60 -8.74 -7.52
CA LYS A 132 6.33 -9.71 -8.33
C LYS A 132 5.40 -10.73 -9.00
N ASP A 133 4.32 -11.11 -8.33
CA ASP A 133 3.31 -12.00 -8.91
C ASP A 133 2.61 -11.33 -10.10
N LEU A 134 2.28 -10.03 -9.97
CA LEU A 134 1.69 -9.22 -11.03
C LEU A 134 2.62 -9.10 -12.24
N GLU A 135 3.91 -8.83 -12.03
CA GLU A 135 4.89 -8.79 -13.12
C GLU A 135 5.03 -10.16 -13.81
N ASN A 136 5.07 -11.24 -13.03
CA ASN A 136 5.19 -12.60 -13.55
C ASN A 136 3.95 -13.01 -14.37
N SER A 137 2.77 -12.45 -14.05
CA SER A 137 1.55 -12.60 -14.86
C SER A 137 1.44 -11.60 -16.02
N SER A 138 2.57 -10.97 -16.40
CA SER A 138 2.67 -9.98 -17.49
C SER A 138 1.88 -8.69 -17.26
N GLY A 139 1.54 -8.36 -16.01
CA GLY A 139 1.03 -7.05 -15.63
C GLY A 139 2.14 -6.03 -15.39
N HIS A 140 1.80 -4.76 -15.45
CA HIS A 140 2.69 -3.62 -15.22
C HIS A 140 2.32 -2.95 -13.91
N PHE A 141 3.17 -3.12 -12.89
CA PHE A 141 2.98 -2.44 -11.62
C PHE A 141 3.22 -0.93 -11.77
N ILE A 142 2.26 -0.13 -11.33
CA ILE A 142 2.35 1.33 -11.26
C ILE A 142 2.25 1.74 -9.79
N ASN A 143 3.25 2.46 -9.29
CA ASN A 143 3.31 2.91 -7.91
C ASN A 143 2.52 4.22 -7.68
N GLU A 144 1.23 4.20 -7.97
CA GLU A 144 0.32 5.32 -7.74
C GLU A 144 -0.79 4.93 -6.74
N PRO A 145 -1.38 5.88 -6.01
CA PRO A 145 -2.47 5.60 -5.07
C PRO A 145 -3.64 4.88 -5.75
N VAL A 146 -3.98 5.32 -6.96
CA VAL A 146 -5.04 4.74 -7.79
C VAL A 146 -4.54 4.63 -9.22
N VAL A 147 -4.78 3.48 -9.84
CA VAL A 147 -4.47 3.22 -11.25
C VAL A 147 -5.75 2.81 -11.95
N VAL A 148 -6.10 3.54 -13.00
CA VAL A 148 -7.26 3.27 -13.87
C VAL A 148 -6.76 2.78 -15.22
N ASP A 149 -7.14 1.55 -15.60
CA ASP A 149 -6.84 0.93 -16.90
C ASP A 149 -8.12 0.30 -17.45
N GLY A 150 -8.82 1.02 -18.32
CA GLY A 150 -10.10 0.59 -18.89
C GLY A 150 -11.14 0.37 -17.79
N GLN A 151 -11.61 -0.86 -17.65
CA GLN A 151 -12.60 -1.25 -16.64
C GLN A 151 -11.99 -1.58 -15.27
N PHE A 152 -10.65 -1.59 -15.14
CA PHE A 152 -9.97 -1.90 -13.88
C PHE A 152 -9.61 -0.62 -13.14
N ILE A 153 -10.00 -0.52 -11.87
CA ILE A 153 -9.46 0.47 -10.94
C ILE A 153 -8.76 -0.27 -9.82
N THR A 154 -7.51 0.07 -9.57
CA THR A 154 -6.69 -0.62 -8.57
C THR A 154 -6.00 0.35 -7.63
N ALA A 155 -5.74 -0.08 -6.39
CA ALA A 155 -5.08 0.70 -5.35
C ALA A 155 -4.15 -0.17 -4.50
N ARG A 156 -3.16 0.43 -3.81
CA ARG A 156 -2.07 -0.34 -3.19
C ARG A 156 -2.39 -0.79 -1.77
N GLN A 157 -3.06 0.05 -0.98
CA GLN A 157 -3.13 -0.11 0.48
C GLN A 157 -4.21 0.77 1.13
N PRO A 158 -4.49 0.62 2.44
CA PRO A 158 -5.53 1.40 3.14
C PRO A 158 -5.39 2.91 3.04
N GLY A 159 -4.17 3.44 2.95
CA GLY A 159 -3.91 4.88 2.77
C GLY A 159 -4.51 5.46 1.51
N ASP A 160 -4.65 4.64 0.46
CA ASP A 160 -5.16 5.05 -0.84
C ASP A 160 -6.70 4.95 -0.93
N LEU A 161 -7.36 4.35 0.08
CA LEU A 161 -8.80 4.08 0.04
C LEU A 161 -9.70 5.31 -0.18
N PRO A 162 -9.42 6.50 0.39
CA PRO A 162 -10.24 7.68 0.09
C PRO A 162 -10.25 8.03 -1.40
N GLN A 163 -9.08 8.00 -2.04
CA GLN A 163 -8.93 8.24 -3.47
C GLN A 163 -9.55 7.12 -4.30
N PHE A 164 -9.35 5.86 -3.87
CA PHE A 164 -9.94 4.68 -4.52
C PHE A 164 -11.48 4.73 -4.50
N CYS A 165 -12.08 5.05 -3.36
CA CYS A 165 -13.53 5.22 -3.25
C CYS A 165 -14.04 6.33 -4.17
N ALA A 166 -13.35 7.49 -4.22
CA ALA A 166 -13.72 8.57 -5.13
C ALA A 166 -13.65 8.12 -6.60
N ALA A 167 -12.58 7.44 -7.01
CA ALA A 167 -12.43 6.89 -8.36
C ALA A 167 -13.55 5.91 -8.72
N ILE A 168 -13.93 5.01 -7.80
CA ILE A 168 -15.08 4.11 -7.98
C ILE A 168 -16.36 4.90 -8.22
N LEU A 169 -16.67 5.86 -7.34
CA LEU A 169 -17.90 6.65 -7.44
C LEU A 169 -17.98 7.43 -8.76
N HIS A 170 -16.87 8.02 -9.20
CA HIS A 170 -16.80 8.69 -10.51
C HIS A 170 -17.00 7.70 -11.66
N SER A 171 -16.35 6.53 -11.63
CA SER A 171 -16.46 5.52 -12.70
C SER A 171 -17.89 4.97 -12.87
N LEU A 172 -18.66 4.95 -11.77
CA LEU A 172 -20.06 4.49 -11.76
C LEU A 172 -21.07 5.62 -11.95
N ASN A 173 -20.62 6.86 -12.17
CA ASN A 173 -21.47 8.07 -12.22
C ASN A 173 -22.33 8.25 -10.95
N LEU A 174 -21.78 7.87 -9.79
CA LEU A 174 -22.40 8.01 -8.47
C LEU A 174 -21.81 9.17 -7.65
N ALA A 175 -20.74 9.81 -8.16
CA ALA A 175 -20.10 10.94 -7.50
C ALA A 175 -21.01 12.19 -7.52
N GLY A 176 -21.35 12.70 -6.33
CA GLY A 176 -21.96 14.03 -6.18
C GLY A 176 -20.95 15.16 -6.40
N ASN A 177 -21.43 16.40 -6.45
CA ASN A 177 -20.59 17.59 -6.63
C ASN A 177 -19.57 17.81 -5.49
N ASP A 178 -19.79 17.18 -4.34
CA ASP A 178 -18.93 17.21 -3.16
C ASP A 178 -17.82 16.14 -3.18
N ILE A 179 -17.82 15.23 -4.17
CA ILE A 179 -16.81 14.19 -4.30
C ILE A 179 -15.73 14.65 -5.30
N PRO A 180 -14.50 14.96 -4.83
CA PRO A 180 -13.40 15.37 -5.71
C PRO A 180 -12.97 14.23 -6.64
N ARG A 181 -12.27 14.56 -7.72
CA ARG A 181 -11.59 13.55 -8.53
C ARG A 181 -10.38 13.03 -7.77
N TYR A 182 -9.99 11.78 -8.02
CA TYR A 182 -8.92 11.14 -7.24
C TYR A 182 -7.53 11.76 -7.50
N GLU A 183 -7.38 12.46 -8.63
CA GLU A 183 -6.19 13.20 -9.04
C GLU A 183 -6.11 14.63 -8.47
N ASP A 184 -7.22 15.14 -7.90
CA ASP A 184 -7.29 16.52 -7.40
C ASP A 184 -6.28 16.75 -6.28
N GLN A 185 -5.54 17.85 -6.39
CA GLN A 185 -4.49 18.25 -5.46
C GLN A 185 -5.05 19.13 -4.35
N GLY A 186 -4.37 19.12 -3.19
CA GLY A 186 -4.77 19.94 -2.04
C GLY A 186 -6.03 19.46 -1.31
N ILE A 187 -6.56 18.28 -1.68
CA ILE A 187 -7.69 17.64 -0.99
C ILE A 187 -7.22 17.03 0.32
N ASP A 188 -7.96 17.30 1.39
CA ASP A 188 -7.79 16.60 2.66
C ASP A 188 -8.49 15.23 2.62
N TRP A 189 -7.83 14.27 1.96
CA TRP A 189 -8.34 12.91 1.80
C TRP A 189 -8.61 12.19 3.13
N CYS A 190 -8.02 12.64 4.24
CA CYS A 190 -8.32 12.11 5.56
C CYS A 190 -9.79 12.35 5.94
N GLU A 191 -10.42 13.43 5.50
CA GLU A 191 -11.83 13.72 5.80
C GLU A 191 -12.77 12.73 5.11
N PHE A 192 -12.48 12.38 3.86
CA PHE A 192 -13.21 11.35 3.11
C PHE A 192 -12.98 9.95 3.69
N GLY A 193 -11.74 9.64 4.08
CA GLY A 193 -11.43 8.42 4.82
C GLY A 193 -12.28 8.31 6.09
N GLN A 194 -12.41 9.40 6.86
CA GLN A 194 -13.25 9.43 8.06
C GLN A 194 -14.75 9.31 7.73
N ARG A 195 -15.23 10.00 6.69
CA ARG A 195 -16.64 9.96 6.23
C ARG A 195 -17.11 8.53 5.99
N TRP A 196 -16.25 7.71 5.37
CA TRP A 196 -16.57 6.32 5.05
C TRP A 196 -16.11 5.31 6.12
N GLY A 197 -15.84 5.78 7.34
CA GLY A 197 -15.61 4.92 8.51
C GLY A 197 -14.16 4.52 8.77
N GLY A 198 -13.20 5.17 8.10
CA GLY A 198 -11.77 5.06 8.37
C GLY A 198 -11.32 5.77 9.65
N HIS A 199 -10.00 6.03 9.74
CA HIS A 199 -9.39 6.64 10.91
C HIS A 199 -9.74 8.12 11.02
N LYS A 200 -9.98 8.58 12.25
CA LYS A 200 -10.14 10.01 12.55
C LYS A 200 -8.77 10.69 12.61
N LYS A 201 -8.71 12.00 12.32
CA LYS A 201 -7.49 12.82 12.45
C LYS A 201 -6.77 12.62 13.79
N ARG A 202 -7.52 12.52 14.90
CA ARG A 202 -6.97 12.26 16.25
C ARG A 202 -6.27 10.89 16.39
N ASP A 203 -6.77 9.87 15.70
CA ASP A 203 -6.26 8.51 15.78
C ASP A 203 -4.98 8.38 14.94
N ILE A 204 -4.96 9.06 13.78
CA ILE A 204 -3.75 9.24 12.95
C ILE A 204 -2.68 10.02 13.73
N ALA A 205 -3.04 11.14 14.36
CA ALA A 205 -2.11 11.90 15.19
C ALA A 205 -1.55 11.07 16.36
N ARG A 206 -2.37 10.22 17.00
CA ARG A 206 -1.90 9.28 18.03
C ARG A 206 -0.92 8.24 17.46
N ALA A 207 -1.17 7.75 16.25
CA ALA A 207 -0.26 6.81 15.58
C ALA A 207 1.09 7.48 15.23
N LEU A 208 1.05 8.69 14.67
CA LEU A 208 2.24 9.50 14.37
C LEU A 208 3.10 9.77 15.61
N ASN A 209 2.49 10.01 16.77
CA ASN A 209 3.23 10.17 18.02
C ASN A 209 4.11 8.95 18.34
N LYS A 210 3.66 7.73 18.01
CA LYS A 210 4.47 6.52 18.22
C LYS A 210 5.67 6.48 17.28
N SER A 211 5.50 6.94 16.04
CA SER A 211 6.58 7.09 15.08
C SER A 211 7.59 8.15 15.55
N VAL A 212 7.14 9.34 15.97
CA VAL A 212 8.04 10.35 16.56
C VAL A 212 8.83 9.81 17.76
N GLN A 213 8.20 9.01 18.63
CA GLN A 213 8.87 8.41 19.78
C GLN A 213 9.93 7.36 19.39
N ILE A 214 9.75 6.62 18.29
CA ILE A 214 10.76 5.64 17.85
C ILE A 214 11.93 6.36 17.19
N GLU A 215 11.68 7.30 16.29
CA GLU A 215 12.72 8.12 15.64
C GLU A 215 13.58 8.86 16.67
N GLN A 216 12.96 9.46 17.71
CA GLN A 216 13.71 10.11 18.80
C GLN A 216 14.66 9.15 19.53
N LYS A 217 14.26 7.88 19.70
CA LYS A 217 15.09 6.87 20.35
C LYS A 217 16.20 6.40 19.42
N MET A 218 15.93 6.24 18.13
CA MET A 218 16.90 5.86 17.12
C MET A 218 17.96 6.96 16.95
N ALA A 219 17.53 8.21 16.80
CA ALA A 219 18.42 9.38 16.79
C ALA A 219 19.36 9.43 18.00
N LYS A 220 18.82 9.21 19.21
CA LYS A 220 19.64 9.17 20.42
C LYS A 220 20.64 8.02 20.40
N PHE A 221 20.19 6.82 20.00
CA PHE A 221 21.06 5.65 19.88
C PHE A 221 22.21 5.90 18.90
N TYR A 222 21.95 6.50 17.73
CA TYR A 222 22.98 6.83 16.75
C TYR A 222 23.95 7.90 17.25
N GLN A 223 23.45 8.92 17.97
CA GLN A 223 24.32 9.90 18.63
C GLN A 223 25.21 9.29 19.70
N ASP A 224 24.72 8.30 20.45
CA ASP A 224 25.52 7.58 21.44
C ASP A 224 26.58 6.69 20.75
N CYS A 225 26.25 6.06 19.61
CA CYS A 225 27.21 5.29 18.80
C CYS A 225 28.31 6.16 18.18
N LEU A 226 27.98 7.35 17.66
CA LEU A 226 28.95 8.29 17.07
C LEU A 226 30.04 8.74 18.04
N ARG A 227 29.81 8.64 19.35
CA ARG A 227 30.81 8.94 20.39
C ARG A 227 31.75 7.77 20.69
N ARG A 228 31.39 6.56 20.25
CA ARG A 228 32.12 5.30 20.51
C ARG A 228 32.89 4.81 19.28
N VAL A 229 32.41 5.14 18.08
CA VAL A 229 33.00 4.68 16.82
C VAL A 229 34.22 5.51 16.44
N GLU A 230 35.35 4.83 16.27
CA GLU A 230 36.60 5.39 15.74
C GLU A 230 36.78 5.13 14.23
N ASP A 231 36.11 4.10 13.69
CA ASP A 231 36.18 3.73 12.27
C ASP A 231 35.47 4.77 11.39
N ASP A 232 36.20 5.33 10.42
CA ASP A 232 35.71 6.43 9.57
C ASP A 232 34.52 6.02 8.68
N ASP A 233 34.51 4.80 8.15
CA ASP A 233 33.45 4.31 7.27
C ASP A 233 32.16 4.10 8.07
N LEU A 234 32.25 3.43 9.23
CA LEU A 234 31.11 3.25 10.12
C LEU A 234 30.60 4.59 10.66
N ARG A 235 31.52 5.51 10.99
CA ARG A 235 31.18 6.86 11.41
C ARG A 235 30.36 7.59 10.34
N SER A 236 30.75 7.49 9.07
CA SER A 236 30.01 8.09 7.95
C SER A 236 28.59 7.53 7.83
N ILE A 237 28.40 6.22 8.03
CA ILE A 237 27.06 5.60 8.02
C ILE A 237 26.20 6.17 9.16
N PHE A 238 26.75 6.30 10.37
CA PHE A 238 26.01 6.88 11.49
C PHE A 238 25.69 8.37 11.32
N GLU A 239 26.57 9.15 10.69
CA GLU A 239 26.28 10.56 10.37
C GLU A 239 25.11 10.67 9.37
N GLN A 240 25.03 9.78 8.38
CA GLN A 240 23.87 9.66 7.50
C GLN A 240 22.61 9.27 8.25
N ALA A 241 22.71 8.32 9.19
CA ALA A 241 21.57 7.88 10.01
C ALA A 241 21.02 9.05 10.85
N VAL A 242 21.88 9.77 11.58
CA VAL A 242 21.46 10.96 12.35
C VAL A 242 20.84 12.04 11.46
N SER A 243 21.39 12.27 10.27
CA SER A 243 20.81 13.21 9.32
C SER A 243 19.41 12.78 8.87
N ALA A 244 19.21 11.49 8.56
CA ALA A 244 17.92 10.94 8.16
C ALA A 244 16.88 11.09 9.28
N GLU A 245 17.22 10.67 10.50
CA GLU A 245 16.35 10.78 11.69
C GLU A 245 15.88 12.22 11.95
N ASN A 246 16.78 13.21 11.83
CA ASN A 246 16.42 14.62 11.99
C ASN A 246 15.42 15.07 10.91
N GLY A 247 15.61 14.60 9.67
CA GLY A 247 14.67 14.84 8.57
C GLY A 247 13.31 14.21 8.83
N HIS A 248 13.29 12.94 9.25
CA HIS A 248 12.07 12.21 9.59
C HIS A 248 11.30 12.91 10.72
N LEU A 249 11.98 13.27 11.81
CA LEU A 249 11.39 13.98 12.94
C LEU A 249 10.76 15.32 12.53
N SER A 250 11.43 16.08 11.65
CA SER A 250 10.89 17.33 11.11
C SER A 250 9.60 17.08 10.34
N ALA A 251 9.61 16.12 9.40
CA ALA A 251 8.47 15.80 8.55
C ALA A 251 7.27 15.25 9.36
N LEU A 252 7.53 14.37 10.34
CA LEU A 252 6.50 13.84 11.24
C LEU A 252 5.86 14.95 12.10
N GLN A 253 6.67 15.90 12.58
CA GLN A 253 6.17 17.04 13.35
C GLN A 253 5.33 17.99 12.51
N GLU A 254 5.76 18.28 11.28
CA GLU A 254 4.99 19.06 10.32
C GLU A 254 3.65 18.38 10.03
N ARG A 255 3.65 17.09 9.71
CA ARG A 255 2.41 16.34 9.47
C ARG A 255 1.48 16.39 10.69
N ALA A 256 2.01 16.22 11.89
CA ALA A 256 1.19 16.30 13.10
C ALA A 256 0.54 17.68 13.33
N GLN A 257 1.21 18.76 12.93
CA GLN A 257 0.64 20.11 12.99
C GLN A 257 -0.53 20.26 12.01
N THR A 258 -0.42 19.73 10.79
CA THR A 258 -1.51 19.79 9.79
C THR A 258 -2.77 19.03 10.22
N LEU A 259 -2.64 18.02 11.09
CA LEU A 259 -3.77 17.25 11.63
C LEU A 259 -4.48 17.97 12.82
N ALA A 260 -4.21 19.26 13.03
CA ALA A 260 -4.73 20.08 14.12
C ALA A 260 -4.45 19.51 15.53
N SER A 261 -3.41 18.68 15.67
CA SER A 261 -2.96 18.20 16.97
C SER A 261 -1.99 19.22 17.59
N LYS A 262 -2.16 19.54 18.89
CA LYS A 262 -1.16 20.33 19.64
C LYS A 262 0.22 19.72 19.40
N ARG A 263 1.26 20.57 19.32
CA ARG A 263 2.67 20.16 19.17
C ARG A 263 2.91 18.85 19.93
N LEU A 264 3.28 17.80 19.19
CA LEU A 264 3.46 16.47 19.75
C LEU A 264 4.42 16.59 20.93
N ARG A 265 4.00 16.12 22.10
CA ARG A 265 4.81 16.23 23.31
C ARG A 265 5.93 15.20 23.21
N ALA A 266 7.17 15.63 23.41
CA ALA A 266 8.26 14.74 23.75
C ALA A 266 7.89 14.05 25.07
N SER A 267 7.54 12.76 25.03
CA SER A 267 7.46 11.97 26.26
C SER A 267 8.80 11.29 26.45
N SER A 268 9.54 11.74 27.46
CA SER A 268 10.65 10.97 28.02
C SER A 268 10.09 9.75 28.74
N GLY A 269 10.00 8.59 28.09
CA GLY A 269 9.61 7.39 28.81
C GLY A 269 8.99 6.30 27.96
N GLY A 270 9.82 5.37 27.52
CA GLY A 270 9.39 4.03 27.19
C GLY A 270 10.62 3.18 26.95
N LYS A 271 10.85 2.17 27.80
CA LYS A 271 11.82 1.10 27.57
C LYS A 271 11.31 0.25 26.39
N GLY A 272 11.49 0.75 25.17
CA GLY A 272 11.41 -0.10 23.98
C GLY A 272 12.67 -0.95 23.94
N PRO A 273 12.65 -2.14 23.32
CA PRO A 273 13.86 -2.92 23.14
C PRO A 273 14.85 -2.08 22.34
N GLN A 274 15.94 -1.65 22.98
CA GLN A 274 17.11 -1.17 22.29
C GLN A 274 18.09 -2.35 22.26
N PRO A 275 18.61 -2.73 21.08
CA PRO A 275 19.67 -3.72 20.99
C PRO A 275 20.84 -3.34 21.91
N GLU A 276 21.29 -4.27 22.75
CA GLU A 276 22.47 -4.05 23.57
C GLU A 276 23.73 -4.13 22.70
N ILE A 277 24.57 -3.10 22.80
CA ILE A 277 25.90 -3.13 22.20
C ILE A 277 26.79 -3.98 23.11
N GLN A 278 27.11 -5.20 22.66
CA GLN A 278 27.85 -6.19 23.46
C GLN A 278 29.30 -5.79 23.69
N THR A 279 29.95 -5.19 22.69
CA THR A 279 31.35 -4.72 22.75
C THR A 279 31.53 -3.42 21.97
N ASP A 280 32.61 -2.67 22.22
CA ASP A 280 32.98 -1.48 21.44
C ASP A 280 33.56 -1.80 20.05
N GLU A 281 33.65 -3.08 19.66
CA GLU A 281 34.10 -3.46 18.32
C GLU A 281 33.16 -2.91 17.23
N PRO A 282 33.69 -2.34 16.11
CA PRO A 282 32.89 -1.77 15.03
C PRO A 282 31.80 -2.72 14.50
N VAL A 283 32.12 -4.00 14.34
CA VAL A 283 31.17 -5.03 13.88
C VAL A 283 30.00 -5.23 14.84
N SER A 284 30.25 -5.18 16.16
CA SER A 284 29.20 -5.30 17.18
C SER A 284 28.29 -4.08 17.17
N ILE A 285 28.85 -2.88 16.99
CA ILE A 285 28.09 -1.64 16.92
C ILE A 285 27.22 -1.60 15.65
N ALA A 286 27.78 -1.96 14.50
CA ALA A 286 27.07 -2.02 13.22
C ALA A 286 25.89 -3.01 13.26
N ARG A 287 26.07 -4.19 13.86
CA ARG A 287 24.97 -5.17 14.04
C ARG A 287 23.85 -4.65 14.92
N ALA A 288 24.20 -3.98 16.03
CA ALA A 288 23.20 -3.36 16.90
C ALA A 288 22.42 -2.25 16.17
N ALA A 289 23.09 -1.50 15.30
CA ALA A 289 22.44 -0.49 14.47
C ALA A 289 21.51 -1.11 13.40
N ALA A 290 21.94 -2.15 12.68
CA ALA A 290 21.09 -2.86 11.74
C ALA A 290 19.82 -3.44 12.41
N GLN A 291 19.96 -4.00 13.61
CA GLN A 291 18.80 -4.46 14.40
C GLN A 291 17.88 -3.31 14.82
N THR A 292 18.45 -2.14 15.13
CA THR A 292 17.68 -0.93 15.46
C THR A 292 16.85 -0.46 14.26
N GLU A 293 17.43 -0.46 13.06
CA GLU A 293 16.73 -0.18 11.80
C GLU A 293 15.58 -1.16 11.55
N ALA A 294 15.81 -2.47 11.72
CA ALA A 294 14.78 -3.50 11.56
C ALA A 294 13.58 -3.28 12.50
N ILE A 295 13.84 -2.92 13.77
CA ILE A 295 12.79 -2.58 14.75
C ILE A 295 12.03 -1.32 14.33
N GLY A 296 12.74 -0.30 13.81
CA GLY A 296 12.16 0.90 13.24
C GLY A 296 11.21 0.58 12.10
N ILE A 297 11.66 -0.18 11.10
CA ILE A 297 10.89 -0.63 9.95
C ILE A 297 9.59 -1.33 10.37
N ASP A 298 9.67 -2.32 11.27
CA ASP A 298 8.51 -3.09 11.71
C ASP A 298 7.51 -2.25 12.53
N THR A 299 8.01 -1.25 13.24
CA THR A 299 7.16 -0.29 13.94
C THR A 299 6.39 0.59 12.95
N HIS A 300 7.08 1.12 11.93
CA HIS A 300 6.49 1.97 10.90
C HIS A 300 5.50 1.22 10.00
N LYS A 301 5.76 -0.05 9.67
CA LYS A 301 4.83 -0.88 8.89
C LYS A 301 3.41 -0.94 9.49
N LYS A 302 3.27 -0.81 10.81
CA LYS A 302 1.95 -0.78 11.48
C LYS A 302 1.13 0.47 11.12
N LEU A 303 1.79 1.58 10.76
CA LEU A 303 1.15 2.83 10.36
C LEU A 303 0.73 2.82 8.88
N MET A 304 1.23 1.88 8.07
CA MET A 304 0.80 1.71 6.67
C MET A 304 -0.67 1.28 6.53
N LEU A 305 -1.31 0.89 7.65
CA LEU A 305 -2.73 0.51 7.72
C LEU A 305 -3.67 1.70 8.00
N LEU A 306 -3.12 2.91 8.13
CA LEU A 306 -3.92 4.13 8.26
C LEU A 306 -4.62 4.46 6.94
N THR A 307 -5.75 5.16 7.03
CA THR A 307 -6.57 5.54 5.86
C THR A 307 -6.35 7.01 5.49
N ASP A 308 -5.08 7.42 5.49
CA ASP A 308 -4.65 8.79 5.21
C ASP A 308 -3.42 8.77 4.30
N PRO A 309 -3.54 9.15 3.02
CA PRO A 309 -2.50 8.95 2.02
C PRO A 309 -1.23 9.75 2.36
N ILE A 310 -1.37 10.96 2.91
CA ILE A 310 -0.22 11.82 3.23
C ILE A 310 0.63 11.18 4.34
N THR A 311 0.00 10.70 5.41
CA THR A 311 0.73 10.03 6.49
C THR A 311 1.34 8.71 6.02
N VAL A 312 0.61 7.94 5.22
CA VAL A 312 1.11 6.64 4.73
C VAL A 312 2.30 6.82 3.79
N GLU A 313 2.30 7.81 2.89
CA GLU A 313 3.45 8.07 2.00
C GLU A 313 4.66 8.60 2.78
N LEU A 314 4.46 9.46 3.78
CA LEU A 314 5.53 9.90 4.69
C LEU A 314 6.16 8.71 5.43
N VAL A 315 5.33 7.83 5.99
CA VAL A 315 5.84 6.63 6.67
C VAL A 315 6.53 5.69 5.69
N ALA A 316 6.04 5.58 4.45
CA ALA A 316 6.68 4.80 3.41
C ALA A 316 8.07 5.35 3.06
N SER A 317 8.26 6.67 3.02
CA SER A 317 9.59 7.25 2.80
C SER A 317 10.56 6.94 3.93
N ILE A 318 10.09 7.06 5.19
CA ILE A 318 10.88 6.71 6.38
C ILE A 318 11.30 5.24 6.34
N ILE A 319 10.39 4.31 5.99
CA ILE A 319 10.72 2.89 5.83
C ILE A 319 11.80 2.68 4.74
N ARG A 320 11.75 3.42 3.62
CA ARG A 320 12.76 3.31 2.56
C ARG A 320 14.14 3.74 3.06
N ASP A 321 14.21 4.81 3.83
CA ASP A 321 15.47 5.30 4.41
C ASP A 321 16.03 4.33 5.44
N HIS A 322 15.21 3.82 6.36
CA HIS A 322 15.65 2.78 7.30
C HIS A 322 16.12 1.50 6.59
N THR A 323 15.41 1.06 5.55
CA THR A 323 15.82 -0.13 4.77
C THR A 323 17.18 0.07 4.11
N ARG A 324 17.48 1.29 3.65
CA ARG A 324 18.78 1.64 3.09
C ARG A 324 19.87 1.61 4.17
N LEU A 325 19.61 2.22 5.33
CA LEU A 325 20.56 2.27 6.44
C LEU A 325 20.82 0.88 7.03
N GLU A 326 19.80 0.05 7.22
CA GLU A 326 19.91 -1.35 7.63
C GLU A 326 20.90 -2.09 6.74
N ARG A 327 20.77 -1.93 5.42
CA ARG A 327 21.67 -2.54 4.44
C ARG A 327 23.10 -2.04 4.61
N MET A 328 23.31 -0.73 4.75
CA MET A 328 24.66 -0.16 4.91
C MET A 328 25.35 -0.70 6.16
N PHE A 329 24.65 -0.77 7.29
CA PHE A 329 25.20 -1.35 8.53
C PHE A 329 25.50 -2.86 8.38
N MET A 330 24.62 -3.60 7.70
CA MET A 330 24.84 -5.02 7.45
C MET A 330 26.02 -5.28 6.51
N GLU A 331 26.17 -4.47 5.46
CA GLU A 331 27.30 -4.54 4.53
C GLU A 331 28.63 -4.26 5.25
N PHE A 332 28.69 -3.19 6.05
CA PHE A 332 29.86 -2.88 6.87
C PHE A 332 30.21 -4.05 7.82
N ALA A 333 29.20 -4.61 8.51
CA ALA A 333 29.43 -5.73 9.43
C ALA A 333 29.97 -6.97 8.72
N LEU A 334 29.50 -7.27 7.51
CA LEU A 334 30.01 -8.39 6.69
C LEU A 334 31.45 -8.16 6.24
N GLU A 335 31.80 -6.92 5.88
CA GLU A 335 33.15 -6.54 5.48
C GLU A 335 34.15 -6.69 6.63
N CYS A 336 33.80 -6.28 7.86
CA CYS A 336 34.63 -6.53 9.05
C CYS A 336 34.92 -8.01 9.29
N GLU A 337 34.01 -8.91 8.90
CA GLU A 337 34.16 -10.36 9.06
C GLU A 337 34.90 -11.03 7.90
N GLY A 338 35.35 -10.27 6.90
CA GLY A 338 35.95 -10.82 5.69
C GLY A 338 34.97 -11.65 4.85
N ARG A 339 33.66 -11.46 5.04
CA ARG A 339 32.61 -12.14 4.28
C ARG A 339 32.29 -11.30 3.04
N PRO A 340 32.23 -11.90 1.84
CA PRO A 340 31.87 -11.16 0.65
C PRO A 340 30.45 -10.60 0.80
N SER A 341 30.28 -9.30 0.57
CA SER A 341 28.96 -8.70 0.42
C SER A 341 28.22 -9.44 -0.71
N VAL A 342 27.10 -10.06 -0.39
CA VAL A 342 26.37 -10.99 -1.26
C VAL A 342 25.75 -10.27 -2.48
N MET A 343 25.80 -8.93 -2.53
CA MET A 343 25.09 -8.13 -3.54
C MET A 343 25.96 -7.34 -4.54
N ARG A 344 27.27 -7.64 -4.68
CA ARG A 344 28.05 -7.17 -5.85
C ARG A 344 27.67 -7.86 -7.18
N ALA A 345 26.59 -8.63 -7.23
CA ALA A 345 26.05 -9.22 -8.45
C ALA A 345 24.79 -8.48 -8.91
N THR A 346 24.92 -7.24 -9.36
CA THR A 346 24.07 -6.75 -10.46
C THR A 346 24.79 -7.08 -11.77
N PRO A 347 24.17 -7.80 -12.73
CA PRO A 347 24.75 -7.89 -14.06
C PRO A 347 24.58 -6.53 -14.74
N ALA A 348 25.61 -5.69 -14.64
CA ALA A 348 25.75 -4.41 -15.36
C ALA A 348 25.89 -4.57 -16.89
N LYS A 349 25.32 -5.63 -17.49
CA LYS A 349 25.37 -5.93 -18.92
C LYS A 349 24.02 -6.20 -19.59
N ALA A 350 22.88 -5.98 -18.91
CA ALA A 350 21.56 -6.19 -19.51
C ALA A 350 20.79 -4.91 -19.92
N VAL A 351 21.35 -3.70 -19.71
CA VAL A 351 20.64 -2.42 -19.99
C VAL A 351 21.26 -1.63 -21.16
N ARG A 352 21.93 -2.29 -22.11
CA ARG A 352 22.49 -1.63 -23.31
C ARG A 352 22.00 -2.14 -24.67
N SER A 353 20.87 -2.85 -24.73
CA SER A 353 20.32 -3.30 -26.02
C SER A 353 18.83 -3.07 -26.25
N ILE A 354 18.17 -2.17 -25.50
CA ILE A 354 16.75 -1.81 -25.74
C ILE A 354 16.58 -0.30 -26.01
N SER A 355 17.59 0.36 -26.57
CA SER A 355 17.50 1.76 -27.02
C SER A 355 17.97 1.99 -28.46
N ALA A 356 18.13 0.94 -29.26
CA ALA A 356 18.38 1.04 -30.70
C ALA A 356 17.35 0.20 -31.45
N GLY A 357 16.21 0.81 -31.77
CA GLY A 357 15.14 0.14 -32.51
C GLY A 357 13.79 0.85 -32.48
N VAL A 358 13.77 2.19 -32.49
CA VAL A 358 12.58 2.94 -32.91
C VAL A 358 13.00 3.75 -34.12
N ASP A 359 12.96 3.08 -35.27
CA ASP A 359 13.11 3.72 -36.57
C ASP A 359 11.83 4.53 -36.81
N ARG A 360 11.87 5.82 -36.45
CA ARG A 360 10.85 6.79 -36.81
C ARG A 360 11.08 7.17 -38.26
N ASN A 361 10.55 6.40 -39.20
CA ASN A 361 10.31 6.85 -40.58
C ASN A 361 9.43 5.85 -41.35
N LEU A 362 8.12 5.86 -41.08
CA LEU A 362 7.10 5.41 -42.03
C LEU A 362 5.85 6.27 -41.86
N MET A 363 5.90 7.48 -42.43
CA MET A 363 4.70 8.21 -42.83
C MET A 363 4.32 7.73 -44.24
N PRO A 364 3.06 7.39 -44.53
CA PRO A 364 2.64 7.11 -45.89
C PRO A 364 2.48 8.43 -46.65
N GLU A 365 3.17 8.55 -47.79
CA GLU A 365 2.97 9.64 -48.74
C GLU A 365 1.52 9.63 -49.24
N ARG A 366 0.87 10.80 -49.12
CA ARG A 366 -0.33 11.12 -49.90
C ARG A 366 0.11 11.39 -51.33
N THR A 367 -0.37 10.57 -52.27
CA THR A 367 -0.36 10.89 -53.69
C THR A 367 -1.74 11.41 -54.09
N GLU A 368 -1.85 12.71 -54.35
CA GLU A 368 -2.87 13.30 -55.23
C GLU A 368 -2.23 13.51 -56.60
N SER A 369 -2.79 12.90 -57.65
CA SER A 369 -3.03 13.44 -59.01
C SER A 369 -3.11 12.31 -60.06
N ASP A 370 -4.33 11.85 -60.35
CA ASP A 370 -5.03 11.94 -61.66
C ASP A 370 -6.24 10.99 -61.71
#